data_AF-A0A924ZI59-F1
#
_entry.id   AF-A0A924ZI59-F1
#
_cell.length_a   1.000
_cell.length_b   1.000
_cell.length_c   1.000
_cell.angle_alpha   90.00
_cell.angle_beta   90.00
_cell.angle_gamma   90.00
#
_symmetry.space_group_name_H-M   'P 1'
#
loop_
_entity.id
_entity.type
_entity.pdbx_description
1 polymer ?
#
loop_
_entity_poly.entity_id
_entity_poly.type
_entity_poly.pdbx_seq_one_letter_code
_entity_poly.pdbx_strand_id
1 'polypeptide(L)'
;SSRPTTRKTRVMTGQHHLVRVDHEVRVGLTAATETKLMAVIEKNIQECDIVVLEDYAKGILSQTLVEKIVSLCQKSKKFLMVDPHTTKFAEFYKGVDLIKPNYSEALALTKILEDSIENASERVLTVGRTLQKMTGAKQVVLTQGQQGMTIFSQNEVTRVPTFARKVFDVTGAGDTVIAALALGVAAGLPLSEACMIANFAAGVVVGKVGCVPCEIDELINSIRTMGQDPLN
;
A
#
# COMPACT_ATOMS: atom_id res chain seq x y z
N SER A 1 8.24 -6.23 -24.95
CA SER A 1 9.23 -6.15 -23.86
C SER A 1 10.12 -7.36 -23.97
N SER A 2 11.44 -7.24 -23.78
CA SER A 2 12.37 -8.39 -23.68
C SER A 2 12.50 -8.90 -22.25
N ARG A 3 11.79 -8.31 -21.29
CA ARG A 3 11.79 -8.72 -19.89
C ARG A 3 11.07 -10.08 -19.74
N PRO A 4 11.60 -11.01 -18.94
CA PRO A 4 10.89 -12.24 -18.62
C PRO A 4 9.68 -11.94 -17.73
N THR A 5 8.71 -12.84 -17.73
CA THR A 5 7.63 -12.81 -16.74
C THR A 5 8.23 -13.11 -15.36
N THR A 6 7.97 -12.24 -14.38
CA THR A 6 8.41 -12.44 -13.00
C THR A 6 7.77 -13.69 -12.43
N ARG A 7 8.58 -14.63 -11.91
CA ARG A 7 8.11 -15.85 -11.26
C ARG A 7 8.75 -16.00 -9.89
N LYS A 8 7.91 -16.15 -8.86
CA LYS A 8 8.35 -16.47 -7.49
C LYS A 8 8.03 -17.94 -7.22
N THR A 9 9.05 -18.76 -7.02
CA THR A 9 8.87 -20.19 -6.69
C THR A 9 9.20 -20.38 -5.22
N ARG A 10 8.27 -20.95 -4.45
CA ARG A 10 8.49 -21.36 -3.05
C ARG A 10 8.53 -22.88 -2.99
N VAL A 11 9.62 -23.45 -2.49
CA VAL A 11 9.77 -24.88 -2.20
C VAL A 11 9.42 -25.07 -0.73
N MET A 12 8.45 -25.94 -0.44
CA MET A 12 7.90 -26.14 0.90
C MET A 12 7.86 -27.62 1.25
N THR A 13 7.96 -27.93 2.55
CA THR A 13 7.68 -29.26 3.12
C THR A 13 6.68 -29.12 4.26
N GLY A 14 5.50 -29.74 4.12
CA GLY A 14 4.37 -29.46 5.01
C GLY A 14 4.05 -27.95 5.04
N GLN A 15 4.11 -27.34 6.22
CA GLN A 15 3.91 -25.89 6.43
C GLN A 15 5.21 -25.07 6.44
N HIS A 16 6.38 -25.69 6.21
CA HIS A 16 7.67 -25.01 6.28
C HIS A 16 8.16 -24.57 4.90
N HIS A 17 8.57 -23.30 4.79
CA HIS A 17 9.25 -22.77 3.61
C HIS A 17 10.74 -23.15 3.66
N LEU A 18 11.19 -23.93 2.67
CA LEU A 18 12.59 -24.37 2.58
C LEU A 18 13.43 -23.39 1.76
N VAL A 19 12.97 -23.10 0.53
CA VAL A 19 13.72 -22.28 -0.42
C VAL A 19 12.76 -21.38 -1.19
N ARG A 20 13.20 -20.15 -1.45
CA ARG A 20 12.54 -19.22 -2.37
C ARG A 20 13.48 -18.94 -3.54
N VAL A 21 12.97 -19.10 -4.76
CA VAL A 21 13.67 -18.79 -6.01
C VAL A 21 12.86 -17.79 -6.82
N ASP A 22 13.37 -16.57 -6.91
CA ASP A 22 12.75 -15.50 -7.69
C ASP A 22 13.45 -15.38 -9.05
N HIS A 23 12.70 -15.57 -10.14
CA HIS A 23 13.14 -15.30 -11.50
C HIS A 23 12.58 -13.96 -11.93
N GLU A 24 13.41 -12.92 -11.90
CA GLU A 24 12.97 -11.56 -12.12
C GLU A 24 14.07 -10.66 -12.68
N VAL A 25 13.67 -9.59 -13.35
CA VAL A 25 14.56 -8.49 -13.75
C VAL A 25 14.14 -7.26 -12.97
N ARG A 26 15.11 -6.62 -12.30
CA ARG A 26 14.91 -5.38 -11.55
C ARG A 26 15.45 -4.13 -12.24
N VAL A 27 16.09 -4.29 -13.40
CA VAL A 27 16.56 -3.18 -14.25
C VAL A 27 15.36 -2.33 -14.67
N GLY A 28 15.56 -1.03 -14.87
CA GLY A 28 14.52 -0.11 -15.38
C GLY A 28 13.90 -0.58 -16.70
N LEU A 29 12.71 -0.05 -17.03
CA LEU A 29 12.15 -0.18 -18.37
C LEU A 29 13.02 0.55 -19.40
N THR A 30 13.01 0.07 -20.65
CA THR A 30 13.52 0.87 -21.76
C THR A 30 12.56 2.02 -22.05
N ALA A 31 13.06 3.13 -22.59
CA ALA A 31 12.24 4.29 -22.95
C ALA A 31 11.05 3.90 -23.84
N ALA A 32 11.28 3.04 -24.85
CA ALA A 32 10.22 2.54 -25.72
C ALA A 32 9.13 1.73 -24.98
N THR A 33 9.50 0.99 -23.93
CA THR A 33 8.52 0.25 -23.11
C THR A 33 7.78 1.18 -22.16
N GLU A 34 8.46 2.16 -21.57
CA GLU A 34 7.84 3.18 -20.73
C GLU A 34 6.81 4.00 -21.51
N THR A 35 7.12 4.42 -22.74
CA THR A 35 6.18 5.13 -23.62
C THR A 35 4.95 4.29 -23.94
N LYS A 36 5.12 2.98 -24.21
CA LYS A 36 3.98 2.08 -24.46
C LYS A 36 3.10 1.91 -23.23
N LEU A 37 3.71 1.77 -22.05
CA LEU A 37 2.98 1.70 -20.78
C LEU A 37 2.18 2.98 -20.54
N MET A 38 2.81 4.14 -20.70
CA MET A 38 2.12 5.44 -20.55
C MET A 38 0.94 5.59 -21.52
N ALA A 39 1.11 5.20 -22.79
CA ALA A 39 0.02 5.27 -23.76
C ALA A 39 -1.19 4.39 -23.36
N VAL A 40 -0.94 3.23 -22.73
CA VAL A 40 -2.02 2.39 -22.19
C VAL A 40 -2.71 3.07 -21.01
N ILE A 41 -1.95 3.69 -20.10
CA ILE A 41 -2.54 4.42 -18.96
C ILE A 41 -3.37 5.60 -19.46
N GLU A 42 -2.83 6.42 -20.35
CA GLU A 42 -3.51 7.58 -20.95
C GLU A 42 -4.82 7.21 -21.64
N LYS A 43 -4.84 6.07 -22.35
CA LYS A 43 -6.05 5.59 -23.03
C LYS A 43 -7.17 5.23 -22.05
N ASN A 44 -6.84 4.61 -20.91
CA ASN A 44 -7.83 4.01 -20.00
C ASN A 44 -8.16 4.89 -18.78
N ILE A 45 -7.37 5.94 -18.50
CA ILE A 45 -7.48 6.68 -17.23
C ILE A 45 -8.87 7.27 -16.98
N GLN A 46 -9.61 7.65 -18.05
CA GLN A 46 -10.95 8.22 -17.90
C GLN A 46 -11.98 7.20 -17.39
N GLU A 47 -11.78 5.91 -17.69
CA GLU A 47 -12.66 4.80 -17.30
C GLU A 47 -12.42 4.33 -15.84
N CYS A 48 -11.33 4.76 -15.20
CA CYS A 48 -11.00 4.38 -13.83
C CYS A 48 -11.48 5.44 -12.82
N ASP A 49 -11.93 5.02 -11.64
CA ASP A 49 -12.22 5.94 -10.53
C ASP A 49 -10.95 6.36 -9.78
N ILE A 50 -10.04 5.40 -9.57
CA ILE A 50 -8.80 5.56 -8.81
C ILE A 50 -7.65 4.88 -9.56
N VAL A 51 -6.45 5.46 -9.44
CA VAL A 51 -5.19 4.88 -9.91
C VAL A 51 -4.37 4.45 -8.70
N VAL A 52 -3.88 3.22 -8.70
CA VAL A 52 -2.99 2.68 -7.66
C VAL A 52 -1.63 2.37 -8.25
N LEU A 53 -0.57 2.87 -7.61
CA LEU A 53 0.81 2.54 -7.90
C LEU A 53 1.34 1.55 -6.85
N GLU A 54 1.52 0.30 -7.26
CA GLU A 54 2.21 -0.71 -6.46
C GLU A 54 3.71 -0.74 -6.79
N ASP A 55 4.57 -0.27 -5.89
CA ASP A 55 6.02 -0.39 -6.09
C ASP A 55 6.59 -1.66 -5.47
N TYR A 56 6.76 -2.70 -6.30
CA TYR A 56 7.48 -3.92 -5.88
C TYR A 56 9.00 -3.84 -6.04
N ALA A 57 9.55 -2.66 -6.38
CA ALA A 57 10.96 -2.43 -6.71
C ALA A 57 11.52 -3.41 -7.77
N LYS A 58 10.70 -3.74 -8.77
CA LYS A 58 11.06 -4.61 -9.91
C LYS A 58 11.45 -3.84 -11.17
N GLY A 59 11.77 -2.56 -11.04
CA GLY A 59 12.26 -1.72 -12.15
C GLY A 59 11.19 -1.25 -13.14
N ILE A 60 9.91 -1.37 -12.79
CA ILE A 60 8.81 -0.79 -13.60
C ILE A 60 8.71 0.71 -13.34
N LEU A 61 8.65 1.11 -12.06
CA LEU A 61 8.53 2.52 -11.68
C LEU A 61 9.90 3.20 -11.74
N SER A 62 10.05 4.05 -12.76
CA SER A 62 11.09 5.08 -12.86
C SER A 62 10.58 6.40 -12.28
N GLN A 63 11.49 7.30 -11.89
CA GLN A 63 11.12 8.64 -11.42
C GLN A 63 10.26 9.37 -12.46
N THR A 64 10.72 9.36 -13.71
CA THR A 64 10.03 10.00 -14.84
C THR A 64 8.65 9.40 -15.09
N LEU A 65 8.48 8.09 -14.94
CA LEU A 65 7.18 7.44 -15.09
C LEU A 65 6.22 7.89 -13.98
N VAL A 66 6.65 7.89 -12.72
CA VAL A 66 5.82 8.33 -11.58
C VAL A 66 5.39 9.78 -11.78
N GLU A 67 6.30 10.68 -12.15
CA GLU A 67 5.99 12.10 -12.42
C GLU A 67 4.96 12.28 -13.54
N LYS A 68 5.07 11.52 -14.64
CA LYS A 68 4.09 11.53 -15.73
C LYS A 68 2.72 11.05 -15.27
N ILE A 69 2.66 9.96 -14.49
CA ILE A 69 1.41 9.42 -13.96
C ILE A 69 0.75 10.40 -13.00
N VAL A 70 1.52 11.02 -12.10
CA VAL A 70 1.05 12.08 -11.21
C VAL A 70 0.44 13.23 -12.01
N SER A 71 1.16 13.74 -13.02
CA SER A 71 0.66 14.83 -13.86
C SER A 71 -0.63 14.46 -14.61
N LEU A 72 -0.69 13.23 -15.13
CA LEU A 72 -1.86 12.72 -15.85
C LEU A 72 -3.08 12.58 -14.92
N CYS A 73 -2.89 12.04 -13.72
CA CYS A 73 -3.95 11.91 -12.72
C CYS A 73 -4.49 13.29 -12.28
N GLN A 74 -3.59 14.25 -12.04
CA GLN A 74 -3.97 15.63 -11.70
C GLN A 74 -4.79 16.29 -12.81
N LYS A 75 -4.35 16.19 -14.08
CA LYS A 75 -5.08 16.73 -15.24
C LYS A 75 -6.45 16.06 -15.43
N SER A 76 -6.51 14.75 -15.19
CA SER A 76 -7.72 13.95 -15.34
C SER A 76 -8.61 13.94 -14.09
N LYS A 77 -8.20 14.65 -13.03
CA LYS A 77 -8.87 14.66 -11.71
C LYS A 77 -9.13 13.26 -11.14
N LYS A 78 -8.19 12.33 -11.36
CA LYS A 78 -8.25 10.97 -10.80
C LYS A 78 -7.42 10.89 -9.53
N PHE A 79 -7.95 10.22 -8.51
CA PHE A 79 -7.28 10.05 -7.24
C PHE A 79 -6.12 9.05 -7.39
N LEU A 80 -4.93 9.44 -6.93
CA LEU A 80 -3.73 8.61 -7.06
C LEU A 80 -3.23 8.13 -5.70
N MET A 81 -3.22 6.80 -5.51
CA MET A 81 -2.67 6.12 -4.34
C MET A 81 -1.35 5.43 -4.69
N VAL A 82 -0.46 5.28 -3.70
CA VAL A 82 0.77 4.49 -3.85
C VAL A 82 1.05 3.62 -2.63
N ASP A 83 1.41 2.35 -2.88
CA ASP A 83 2.09 1.47 -1.92
C ASP A 83 3.60 1.51 -2.21
N PRO A 84 4.41 2.14 -1.36
CA PRO A 84 5.80 2.42 -1.66
C PRO A 84 6.73 1.27 -1.26
N HIS A 85 7.93 1.24 -1.87
CA HIS A 85 9.01 0.33 -1.46
C HIS A 85 10.12 1.03 -0.66
N THR A 86 10.75 0.30 0.27
CA THR A 86 11.88 0.74 1.12
C THR A 86 13.13 1.20 0.37
N THR A 87 13.26 0.85 -0.91
CA THR A 87 14.44 1.15 -1.74
C THR A 87 14.44 2.56 -2.30
N LYS A 88 13.36 3.32 -2.05
CA LYS A 88 13.18 4.69 -2.52
C LYS A 88 13.34 5.69 -1.37
N PHE A 89 13.37 6.96 -1.72
CA PHE A 89 13.15 8.07 -0.80
C PHE A 89 11.71 8.56 -0.97
N ALA A 90 11.16 9.22 0.04
CA ALA A 90 9.80 9.75 0.00
C ALA A 90 9.53 10.64 -1.22
N GLU A 91 10.51 11.47 -1.64
CA GLU A 91 10.40 12.37 -2.80
C GLU A 91 10.19 11.64 -4.13
N PHE A 92 10.52 10.35 -4.20
CA PHE A 92 10.26 9.53 -5.39
C PHE A 92 8.75 9.49 -5.73
N TYR A 93 7.89 9.63 -4.72
CA TYR A 93 6.43 9.60 -4.85
C TYR A 93 5.80 11.00 -4.72
N LYS A 94 6.53 12.05 -5.09
CA LYS A 94 6.04 13.42 -4.93
C LYS A 94 4.77 13.67 -5.75
N GLY A 95 3.75 14.24 -5.10
CA GLY A 95 2.51 14.71 -5.73
C GLY A 95 1.37 13.69 -5.84
N VAL A 96 1.53 12.49 -5.26
CA VAL A 96 0.42 11.53 -5.07
C VAL A 96 -0.63 12.09 -4.09
N ASP A 97 -1.89 11.62 -4.17
CA ASP A 97 -2.91 12.05 -3.21
C ASP A 97 -2.79 11.32 -1.88
N LEU A 98 -2.47 10.02 -1.92
CA LEU A 98 -2.31 9.16 -0.76
C LEU A 98 -1.11 8.24 -0.89
N ILE A 99 -0.31 8.12 0.17
CA ILE A 99 0.76 7.11 0.31
C ILE A 99 0.46 6.19 1.50
N LYS A 100 0.57 4.87 1.29
CA LYS A 100 0.27 3.86 2.30
C LYS A 100 1.47 2.96 2.61
N PRO A 101 2.48 3.40 3.37
CA PRO A 101 3.56 2.50 3.80
C PRO A 101 3.14 1.68 5.03
N ASN A 102 3.86 0.59 5.29
CA ASN A 102 4.00 0.10 6.66
C ASN A 102 5.01 0.93 7.46
N TYR A 103 5.06 0.72 8.78
CA TYR A 103 5.97 1.49 9.65
C TYR A 103 7.44 1.42 9.24
N SER A 104 7.94 0.23 8.89
CA SER A 104 9.33 0.02 8.46
C SER A 104 9.64 0.69 7.13
N GLU A 105 8.70 0.64 6.17
CA GLU A 105 8.78 1.40 4.91
C GLU A 105 8.81 2.90 5.17
N ALA A 106 7.96 3.41 6.05
CA ALA A 106 7.92 4.84 6.35
C ALA A 106 9.24 5.35 6.96
N LEU A 107 9.86 4.58 7.87
CA LEU A 107 11.20 4.87 8.37
C LEU A 107 12.24 4.89 7.22
N ALA A 108 12.22 3.86 6.37
CA ALA A 108 13.15 3.77 5.25
C ALA A 108 12.99 4.91 4.22
N LEU A 109 11.77 5.35 3.96
CA LEU A 109 11.46 6.45 3.03
C LEU A 109 11.86 7.81 3.57
N THR A 110 11.69 8.03 4.88
CA THR A 110 12.01 9.29 5.56
C THR A 110 13.46 9.39 6.01
N LYS A 111 14.20 8.27 6.05
CA LYS A 111 15.56 8.14 6.60
C LYS A 111 15.66 8.53 8.09
N ILE A 112 14.54 8.51 8.79
CA ILE A 112 14.52 8.65 10.25
C ILE A 112 14.99 7.33 10.85
N LEU A 113 15.94 7.40 11.79
CA LEU A 113 16.39 6.23 12.54
C LEU A 113 15.34 5.90 13.61
N GLU A 114 15.02 4.62 13.78
CA GLU A 114 13.98 4.22 14.73
C GLU A 114 14.27 4.68 16.16
N ASP A 115 15.53 4.65 16.59
CA ASP A 115 15.92 5.03 17.95
C ASP A 115 16.21 6.54 18.12
N SER A 116 16.02 7.37 17.08
CA SER A 116 16.32 8.81 17.19
C SER A 116 15.32 9.61 18.03
N ILE A 117 14.19 9.01 18.39
CA ILE A 117 13.13 9.64 19.20
C ILE A 117 12.66 8.57 20.20
N GLU A 118 12.79 8.83 21.50
CA GLU A 118 12.52 7.82 22.53
C GLU A 118 11.05 7.40 22.61
N ASN A 119 10.13 8.36 22.49
CA ASN A 119 8.69 8.11 22.60
C ASN A 119 8.11 7.49 21.33
N ALA A 120 7.55 6.28 21.44
CA ALA A 120 7.00 5.54 20.30
C ALA A 120 5.80 6.24 19.63
N SER A 121 4.94 6.92 20.39
CA SER A 121 3.82 7.66 19.80
C SER A 121 4.30 8.90 19.05
N GLU A 122 5.27 9.62 19.61
CA GLU A 122 5.90 10.77 18.95
C GLU A 122 6.65 10.37 17.68
N ARG A 123 7.30 9.21 17.68
CA ARG A 123 7.92 8.63 16.48
C ARG A 123 6.94 8.47 15.33
N VAL A 124 5.83 7.79 15.58
CA VAL A 124 4.78 7.56 14.57
C VAL A 124 4.29 8.88 14.00
N LEU A 125 4.05 9.86 14.86
CA LEU A 125 3.63 11.20 14.45
C LEU A 125 4.68 11.88 13.58
N THR A 126 5.94 11.85 13.99
CA THR A 126 7.06 12.50 13.29
C THR A 126 7.28 11.87 11.93
N VAL A 127 7.30 10.54 11.84
CA VAL A 127 7.49 9.79 10.59
C VAL A 127 6.34 10.06 9.62
N GLY A 128 5.09 9.96 10.08
CA GLY A 128 3.92 10.21 9.23
C GLY A 128 3.86 11.65 8.69
N ARG A 129 4.11 12.65 9.55
CA ARG A 129 4.15 14.07 9.14
C ARG A 129 5.32 14.38 8.23
N THR A 130 6.48 13.78 8.47
CA THR A 130 7.66 13.93 7.60
C THR A 130 7.38 13.35 6.22
N LEU A 131 6.76 12.17 6.16
CA LEU A 131 6.36 11.56 4.90
C LEU A 131 5.35 12.41 4.13
N GLN A 132 4.34 12.94 4.82
CA GLN A 132 3.35 13.86 4.22
C GLN A 132 4.04 15.09 3.61
N LYS A 133 5.01 15.68 4.33
CA LYS A 133 5.78 16.85 3.87
C LYS A 133 6.66 16.53 2.66
N MET A 134 7.42 15.44 2.69
CA MET A 134 8.38 15.09 1.62
C MET A 134 7.68 14.67 0.33
N THR A 135 6.58 13.91 0.44
CA THR A 135 5.76 13.50 -0.71
C THR A 135 4.84 14.63 -1.20
N GLY A 136 4.45 15.56 -0.32
CA GLY A 136 3.37 16.49 -0.59
C GLY A 136 1.99 15.82 -0.69
N ALA A 137 1.86 14.57 -0.22
CA ALA A 137 0.60 13.85 -0.25
C ALA A 137 -0.42 14.51 0.68
N LYS A 138 -1.68 14.54 0.25
CA LYS A 138 -2.77 15.06 1.09
C LYS A 138 -3.00 14.15 2.28
N GLN A 139 -2.88 12.84 2.06
CA GLN A 139 -3.17 11.80 3.03
C GLN A 139 -1.99 10.82 3.13
N VAL A 140 -1.66 10.40 4.35
CA VAL A 140 -0.76 9.28 4.62
C VAL A 140 -1.51 8.25 5.46
N VAL A 141 -1.49 6.99 5.05
CA VAL A 141 -2.06 5.88 5.82
C VAL A 141 -0.91 4.97 6.25
N LEU A 142 -0.47 5.12 7.49
CA LEU A 142 0.60 4.33 8.05
C LEU A 142 0.05 3.04 8.66
N THR A 143 0.42 1.89 8.11
CA THR A 143 0.00 0.59 8.66
C THR A 143 1.00 0.09 9.71
N GLN A 144 0.48 -0.42 10.83
CA GLN A 144 1.26 -0.82 12.02
C GLN A 144 0.91 -2.24 12.50
N GLY A 145 0.45 -3.11 11.58
CA GLY A 145 0.09 -4.49 11.88
C GLY A 145 -0.98 -4.60 12.95
N GLN A 146 -0.64 -5.24 14.08
CA GLN A 146 -1.56 -5.42 15.22
C GLN A 146 -1.92 -4.10 15.94
N GLN A 147 -1.22 -3.00 15.67
CA GLN A 147 -1.56 -1.68 16.23
C GLN A 147 -2.54 -0.90 15.34
N GLY A 148 -3.02 -1.49 14.24
CA GLY A 148 -3.94 -0.83 13.31
C GLY A 148 -3.25 0.12 12.34
N MET A 149 -3.90 1.24 12.07
CA MET A 149 -3.44 2.25 11.12
C MET A 149 -3.51 3.65 11.72
N THR A 150 -2.58 4.51 11.31
CA THR A 150 -2.65 5.94 11.63
C THR A 150 -2.78 6.73 10.33
N ILE A 151 -3.85 7.52 10.23
CA ILE A 151 -4.14 8.42 9.12
C ILE A 151 -3.63 9.81 9.46
N PHE A 152 -2.87 10.40 8.54
CA PHE A 152 -2.48 11.81 8.58
C PHE A 152 -3.15 12.51 7.41
N SER A 153 -4.02 13.48 7.70
CA SER A 153 -4.74 14.25 6.69
C SER A 153 -4.72 15.72 7.10
N GLN A 154 -4.17 16.59 6.25
CA GLN A 154 -3.96 18.01 6.61
C GLN A 154 -3.29 18.16 7.99
N ASN A 155 -3.95 18.77 8.97
CA ASN A 155 -3.43 18.94 10.34
C ASN A 155 -4.00 17.91 11.35
N GLU A 156 -4.83 16.98 10.89
CA GLU A 156 -5.48 15.98 11.73
C GLU A 156 -4.73 14.64 11.71
N VAL A 157 -4.84 13.90 12.81
CA VAL A 157 -4.33 12.53 12.93
C VAL A 157 -5.45 11.67 13.48
N THR A 158 -5.80 10.61 12.75
CA THR A 158 -6.84 9.66 13.16
C THR A 158 -6.24 8.28 13.31
N ARG A 159 -6.46 7.64 14.45
CA ARG A 159 -6.08 6.23 14.67
C ARG A 159 -7.26 5.34 14.29
N VAL A 160 -6.99 4.29 13.53
CA VAL A 160 -7.96 3.27 13.15
C VAL A 160 -7.52 1.96 13.78
N PRO A 161 -8.29 1.38 14.72
CA PRO A 161 -7.92 0.13 15.37
C PRO A 161 -7.94 -1.02 14.36
N THR A 162 -7.21 -2.09 14.67
CA THR A 162 -7.28 -3.35 13.93
C THR A 162 -8.17 -4.36 14.65
N PHE A 163 -8.72 -5.29 13.89
CA PHE A 163 -9.52 -6.41 14.40
C PHE A 163 -8.75 -7.71 14.19
N ALA A 164 -7.51 -7.75 14.68
CA ALA A 164 -6.53 -8.78 14.32
C ALA A 164 -6.99 -10.19 14.72
N ARG A 165 -6.93 -11.13 13.76
CA ARG A 165 -7.10 -12.56 13.97
C ARG A 165 -5.77 -13.22 14.35
N LYS A 166 -5.78 -14.53 14.63
CA LYS A 166 -4.56 -15.36 14.58
C LYS A 166 -3.91 -15.21 13.19
N VAL A 167 -2.67 -14.72 13.18
CA VAL A 167 -1.89 -14.51 11.96
C VAL A 167 -1.25 -15.83 11.57
N PHE A 168 -1.58 -16.34 10.38
CA PHE A 168 -0.98 -17.53 9.78
C PHE A 168 0.08 -17.18 8.75
N ASP A 169 -0.23 -16.30 7.78
CA ASP A 169 0.71 -15.83 6.75
C ASP A 169 0.41 -14.36 6.42
N VAL A 170 1.43 -13.50 6.39
CA VAL A 170 1.27 -12.07 6.07
C VAL A 170 1.42 -11.77 4.57
N THR A 171 1.65 -12.81 3.74
CA THR A 171 1.79 -12.66 2.29
C THR A 171 0.53 -12.05 1.67
N GLY A 172 0.65 -10.92 0.98
CA GLY A 172 -0.45 -10.27 0.26
C GLY A 172 -1.36 -9.38 1.13
N ALA A 173 -1.07 -9.26 2.43
CA ALA A 173 -1.85 -8.39 3.32
C ALA A 173 -1.74 -6.90 2.90
N GLY A 174 -0.55 -6.43 2.52
CA GLY A 174 -0.35 -5.06 2.02
C GLY A 174 -1.17 -4.76 0.77
N ASP A 175 -1.08 -5.65 -0.22
CA ASP A 175 -1.86 -5.57 -1.47
C ASP A 175 -3.37 -5.57 -1.19
N THR A 176 -3.82 -6.38 -0.22
CA THR A 176 -5.22 -6.43 0.20
C THR A 176 -5.66 -5.11 0.83
N VAL A 177 -4.82 -4.51 1.67
CA VAL A 177 -5.13 -3.24 2.34
C VAL A 177 -5.34 -2.13 1.30
N ILE A 178 -4.40 -1.94 0.37
CA ILE A 178 -4.54 -0.85 -0.61
C ILE A 178 -5.64 -1.08 -1.62
N ALA A 179 -5.90 -2.33 -2.01
CA ALA A 179 -7.05 -2.66 -2.86
C ALA A 179 -8.38 -2.33 -2.16
N ALA A 180 -8.54 -2.74 -0.89
CA ALA A 180 -9.74 -2.45 -0.10
C ALA A 180 -9.88 -0.95 0.21
N LEU A 181 -8.77 -0.26 0.46
CA LEU A 181 -8.72 1.19 0.65
C LEU A 181 -9.16 1.92 -0.62
N ALA A 182 -8.63 1.53 -1.78
CA ALA A 182 -9.03 2.08 -3.07
C ALA A 182 -10.52 1.83 -3.34
N LEU A 183 -11.03 0.63 -3.07
CA LEU A 183 -12.46 0.33 -3.18
C LEU A 183 -13.31 1.25 -2.30
N GLY A 184 -12.96 1.40 -1.02
CA GLY A 184 -13.70 2.25 -0.08
C GLY A 184 -13.71 3.72 -0.49
N VAL A 185 -12.56 4.25 -0.92
CA VAL A 185 -12.46 5.64 -1.40
C VAL A 185 -13.21 5.83 -2.72
N ALA A 186 -13.16 4.86 -3.64
CA ALA A 186 -13.91 4.90 -4.89
C ALA A 186 -15.43 4.87 -4.65
N ALA A 187 -15.87 4.16 -3.61
CA ALA A 187 -17.26 4.14 -3.16
C ALA A 187 -17.69 5.43 -2.41
N GLY A 188 -16.78 6.40 -2.23
CA GLY A 188 -17.07 7.68 -1.57
C GLY A 188 -17.08 7.62 -0.05
N LEU A 189 -16.53 6.58 0.57
CA LEU A 189 -16.46 6.47 2.02
C LEU A 189 -15.44 7.46 2.62
N PRO A 190 -15.67 7.93 3.86
CA PRO A 190 -14.62 8.57 4.64
C PRO A 190 -13.37 7.68 4.73
N LEU A 191 -12.18 8.28 4.69
CA LEU A 191 -10.92 7.51 4.68
C LEU A 191 -10.79 6.59 5.90
N SER A 192 -11.25 7.02 7.08
CA SER A 192 -11.26 6.19 8.29
C SER A 192 -12.10 4.92 8.12
N GLU A 193 -13.26 5.01 7.47
CA GLU A 193 -14.12 3.87 7.17
C GLU A 193 -13.50 2.96 6.11
N ALA A 194 -12.90 3.52 5.06
CA ALA A 194 -12.14 2.74 4.08
C ALA A 194 -10.96 1.99 4.73
N CYS A 195 -10.25 2.61 5.68
CA CYS A 195 -9.21 1.95 6.49
C CYS A 195 -9.78 0.83 7.38
N MET A 196 -10.97 0.99 7.97
CA MET A 196 -11.62 -0.09 8.72
C MET A 196 -11.93 -1.29 7.82
N ILE A 197 -12.50 -1.06 6.63
CA ILE A 197 -12.75 -2.11 5.64
C ILE A 197 -11.44 -2.81 5.26
N ALA A 198 -10.38 -2.03 5.03
CA ALA A 198 -9.06 -2.56 4.71
C ALA A 198 -8.48 -3.42 5.86
N ASN A 199 -8.66 -3.02 7.12
CA ASN A 199 -8.28 -3.83 8.28
C ASN A 199 -9.06 -5.16 8.34
N PHE A 200 -10.37 -5.15 8.09
CA PHE A 200 -11.17 -6.38 8.04
C PHE A 200 -10.73 -7.31 6.90
N ALA A 201 -10.46 -6.75 5.72
CA ALA A 201 -10.01 -7.52 4.57
C ALA A 201 -8.63 -8.15 4.81
N ALA A 202 -7.68 -7.36 5.31
CA ALA A 202 -6.36 -7.87 5.69
C ALA A 202 -6.45 -8.94 6.78
N GLY A 203 -7.31 -8.74 7.78
CA GLY A 203 -7.57 -9.70 8.86
C GLY A 203 -8.06 -11.06 8.34
N VAL A 204 -8.87 -11.08 7.27
CA VAL A 204 -9.29 -12.33 6.61
C VAL A 204 -8.10 -13.00 5.92
N VAL A 205 -7.34 -12.27 5.12
CA VAL A 205 -6.25 -12.83 4.31
C VAL A 205 -5.10 -13.34 5.16
N VAL A 206 -4.73 -12.62 6.23
CA VAL A 206 -3.66 -13.08 7.13
C VAL A 206 -4.02 -14.35 7.91
N GLY A 207 -5.31 -14.70 7.93
CA GLY A 207 -5.83 -15.94 8.50
C GLY A 207 -5.61 -17.18 7.63
N LYS A 208 -5.09 -17.01 6.40
CA LYS A 208 -4.95 -18.06 5.39
C LYS A 208 -3.49 -18.23 4.97
N VAL A 209 -3.15 -19.36 4.37
CA VAL A 209 -1.79 -19.64 3.87
C VAL A 209 -1.66 -19.16 2.43
N GLY A 210 -0.60 -18.40 2.13
CA GLY A 210 -0.30 -17.90 0.79
C GLY A 210 -1.01 -16.60 0.41
N CYS A 211 -0.78 -16.15 -0.83
CA CYS A 211 -1.44 -14.97 -1.39
C CYS A 211 -2.81 -15.37 -1.95
N VAL A 212 -3.85 -15.19 -1.15
CA VAL A 212 -5.23 -15.54 -1.50
C VAL A 212 -6.11 -14.30 -1.42
N PRO A 213 -7.13 -14.16 -2.29
CA PRO A 213 -8.05 -13.04 -2.21
C PRO A 213 -8.91 -13.11 -0.94
N CYS A 214 -9.40 -11.95 -0.53
CA CYS A 214 -10.50 -11.82 0.41
C CYS A 214 -11.81 -11.88 -0.38
N GLU A 215 -12.61 -12.91 -0.18
CA GLU A 215 -13.92 -13.01 -0.84
C GLU A 215 -14.93 -12.06 -0.17
N ILE A 216 -15.90 -11.58 -0.95
CA ILE A 216 -16.89 -10.59 -0.49
C ILE A 216 -17.63 -11.10 0.76
N ASP A 217 -18.08 -12.34 0.75
CA ASP A 217 -18.81 -12.94 1.88
C ASP A 217 -17.94 -13.03 3.14
N GLU A 218 -16.64 -13.29 2.99
CA GLU A 218 -15.70 -13.35 4.11
C GLU A 218 -15.49 -11.96 4.71
N LEU A 219 -15.38 -10.93 3.87
CA LEU A 219 -15.30 -9.54 4.30
C LEU A 219 -16.58 -9.10 5.03
N ILE A 220 -17.75 -9.37 4.46
CA ILE A 220 -19.04 -9.04 5.08
C ILE A 220 -19.18 -9.74 6.44
N ASN A 221 -18.85 -11.03 6.50
CA ASN A 221 -18.89 -11.79 7.75
C ASN A 221 -17.90 -11.21 8.77
N SER A 222 -16.67 -10.90 8.34
CA SER A 222 -15.63 -10.26 9.15
C SER A 222 -16.16 -8.97 9.81
N ILE A 223 -16.77 -8.09 9.02
CA ILE A 223 -17.36 -6.82 9.49
C ILE A 223 -18.50 -7.07 10.48
N ARG A 224 -19.43 -7.98 10.17
CA ARG A 224 -20.59 -8.26 11.04
C ARG A 224 -20.21 -8.83 12.40
N THR A 225 -19.27 -9.77 12.42
CA THR A 225 -18.89 -10.47 13.65
C THR A 225 -17.99 -9.64 14.55
N MET A 226 -17.14 -8.77 13.97
CA MET A 226 -16.12 -8.05 14.73
C MET A 226 -16.44 -6.56 14.91
N GLY A 227 -17.32 -5.99 14.09
CA GLY A 227 -17.87 -4.64 14.31
C GLY A 227 -18.85 -4.57 15.49
N GLN A 228 -19.24 -5.72 16.07
CA GLN A 228 -20.10 -5.82 17.25
C GLN A 228 -19.36 -6.16 18.54
N ASP A 229 -18.04 -6.39 18.51
CA ASP A 229 -17.28 -6.72 19.71
C ASP A 229 -16.87 -5.43 20.43
N PRO A 230 -17.48 -5.05 21.56
CA PRO A 230 -17.19 -3.80 22.27
C PRO A 230 -15.91 -3.90 23.12
N LEU A 231 -15.21 -5.04 23.09
CA LEU A 231 -14.11 -5.39 23.98
C LEU A 231 -12.86 -5.77 23.20
N ASN A 232 -12.33 -4.79 22.45
CA ASN A 232 -10.89 -4.58 22.28
C ASN A 232 -10.58 -3.10 22.44
#